data_AF-A0A6G7VIQ8-F1
#
_entry.id   AF-A0A6G7VIQ8-F1
#
_cell.length_a   1.000
_cell.length_b   1.000
_cell.length_c   1.000
_cell.angle_alpha   90.00
_cell.angle_beta   90.00
_cell.angle_gamma   90.00
#
_symmetry.space_group_name_H-M   'P 1'
#
loop_
_entity.id
_entity.type
_entity.pdbx_description
1 polymer ?
#
loop_
_entity_poly.entity_id
_entity_poly.type
_entity_poly.pdbx_seq_one_letter_code
_entity_poly.pdbx_strand_id
1 'polypeptide(L)'
;MKWYQGTGRSLAVAMVGMVWAGAAPADIVTANCTGMLDLDIYTFDTTLDRQDIAGIGLADFTMDEDAIRLEGDFGSYRFDLNAGTLYHNDSDTGLYCTYKTREE
;
A
#
# COMPACT_ATOMS: atom_id res chain seq x y z
N MET A 1 -40.21 -7.16 53.25
CA MET A 1 -39.63 -6.56 52.03
C MET A 1 -38.32 -7.28 51.72
N LYS A 2 -38.18 -7.78 50.48
CA LYS A 2 -36.96 -8.17 49.69
C LYS A 2 -35.84 -8.96 50.42
N TRP A 3 -35.60 -10.26 50.21
CA TRP A 3 -35.13 -11.06 49.04
C TRP A 3 -33.69 -10.79 48.53
N TYR A 4 -33.02 -11.90 48.16
CA TYR A 4 -31.79 -12.15 47.37
C TYR A 4 -30.48 -12.38 48.16
N GLN A 5 -30.08 -13.63 48.47
CA GLN A 5 -29.50 -14.70 47.61
C GLN A 5 -28.40 -14.22 46.67
N GLY A 6 -27.14 -14.46 47.08
CA GLY A 6 -25.96 -14.35 46.25
C GLY A 6 -25.85 -15.57 45.33
N THR A 7 -26.12 -15.36 44.06
CA THR A 7 -25.93 -16.34 42.98
C THR A 7 -24.59 -16.08 42.29
N GLY A 8 -23.87 -17.18 42.07
CA GLY A 8 -22.55 -17.20 41.45
C GLY A 8 -22.53 -16.57 40.06
N ARG A 9 -21.41 -15.91 39.74
CA ARG A 9 -21.11 -15.53 38.37
C ARG A 9 -20.14 -16.57 37.82
N SER A 10 -20.74 -17.59 37.23
CA SER A 10 -20.09 -18.51 36.30
C SER A 10 -19.33 -17.70 35.26
N LEU A 11 -18.05 -18.05 35.09
CA LEU A 11 -17.28 -17.78 33.88
C LEU A 11 -18.05 -18.32 32.68
N ALA A 12 -18.36 -17.48 31.69
CA ALA A 12 -18.78 -17.96 30.40
C ALA A 12 -18.20 -17.07 29.28
N VAL A 13 -17.12 -17.62 28.71
CA VAL A 13 -16.83 -17.76 27.28
C VAL A 13 -16.78 -16.48 26.44
N ALA A 14 -15.54 -16.12 26.08
CA ALA A 14 -15.21 -15.29 24.94
C ALA A 14 -15.80 -15.88 23.66
N MET A 15 -16.76 -15.17 23.06
CA MET A 15 -17.03 -15.34 21.63
C MET A 15 -16.06 -14.43 20.88
N VAL A 16 -14.92 -15.01 20.48
CA VAL A 16 -14.08 -14.44 19.43
C VAL A 16 -14.88 -14.58 18.14
N GLY A 17 -15.70 -13.57 17.86
CA GLY A 17 -16.31 -13.39 16.55
C GLY A 17 -15.18 -13.18 15.55
N MET A 18 -14.88 -14.23 14.79
CA MET A 18 -13.95 -14.21 13.68
C MET A 18 -14.47 -13.19 12.67
N VAL A 19 -13.89 -11.99 12.69
CA VAL A 19 -14.17 -10.96 11.71
C VAL A 19 -13.61 -11.48 10.40
N TRP A 20 -14.50 -11.94 9.53
CA TRP A 20 -14.18 -12.19 8.14
C TRP A 20 -13.92 -10.81 7.52
N ALA A 21 -12.67 -10.36 7.60
CA ALA A 21 -12.19 -9.26 6.79
C ALA A 21 -12.30 -9.76 5.35
N GLY A 22 -13.38 -9.38 4.67
CA GLY A 22 -13.44 -9.48 3.22
C GLY A 22 -12.17 -8.85 2.70
N ALA A 23 -11.43 -9.58 1.85
CA ALA A 23 -10.30 -9.02 1.15
C ALA A 23 -10.78 -7.71 0.53
N ALA A 24 -10.19 -6.58 0.96
CA ALA A 24 -10.40 -5.33 0.27
C ALA A 24 -10.04 -5.56 -1.21
N PRO A 25 -10.78 -4.96 -2.16
CA PRO A 25 -10.38 -5.03 -3.56
C PRO A 25 -8.92 -4.58 -3.65
N ALA A 26 -8.12 -5.32 -4.43
CA ALA A 26 -6.75 -4.92 -4.65
C ALA A 26 -6.77 -3.66 -5.51
N ASP A 27 -6.51 -2.50 -4.91
CA ASP A 27 -6.38 -1.26 -5.66
C ASP A 27 -5.03 -1.30 -6.38
N ILE A 28 -5.06 -1.53 -7.69
CA ILE A 28 -3.87 -1.52 -8.52
C ILE A 28 -3.62 -0.08 -9.00
N VAL A 29 -2.43 0.44 -8.71
CA VAL A 29 -1.99 1.76 -9.19
C VAL A 29 -0.99 1.55 -10.33
N THR A 30 -1.24 2.21 -11.46
CA THR A 30 -0.30 2.25 -12.59
C THR A 30 0.31 3.63 -12.72
N ALA A 31 1.63 3.74 -12.63
CA ALA A 31 2.38 4.96 -12.94
C ALA A 31 2.95 4.87 -14.36
N ASN A 32 2.58 5.84 -15.21
CA ASN A 32 3.12 5.99 -16.56
C ASN A 32 4.12 7.14 -16.53
N CYS A 33 5.40 6.82 -16.50
CA CYS A 33 6.50 7.77 -16.35
C CYS A 33 7.16 8.03 -17.70
N THR A 34 7.20 9.30 -18.10
CA THR A 34 7.76 9.74 -19.38
C THR A 34 8.88 10.73 -19.16
N GLY A 35 10.00 10.48 -19.83
CA GLY A 35 11.12 11.38 -19.96
C GLY A 35 11.21 11.98 -21.36
N MET A 36 12.33 12.65 -21.64
CA MET A 36 12.58 13.26 -22.94
C MET A 36 12.74 12.21 -24.07
N LEU A 37 13.16 10.98 -23.73
CA LEU A 37 13.45 9.91 -24.69
C LEU A 37 12.81 8.56 -24.32
N ASP A 38 12.35 8.39 -23.08
CA ASP A 38 11.96 7.09 -22.53
C ASP A 38 10.54 7.10 -21.94
N LEU A 39 9.91 5.94 -21.97
CA LEU A 39 8.60 5.68 -21.35
C LEU A 39 8.70 4.40 -20.53
N ASP A 40 8.46 4.53 -19.23
CA ASP A 40 8.41 3.43 -18.28
C ASP A 40 7.02 3.34 -17.66
N ILE A 41 6.53 2.11 -17.49
CA ILE A 41 5.24 1.84 -16.86
C ILE A 41 5.48 0.95 -15.65
N TYR A 42 5.07 1.44 -14.49
CA TYR A 42 5.14 0.74 -13.22
C TYR A 42 3.74 0.39 -12.73
N THR A 43 3.58 -0.78 -12.14
CA THR A 43 2.31 -1.26 -11.57
C THR A 43 2.55 -1.65 -10.13
N PHE A 44 1.67 -1.19 -9.25
CA PHE A 44 1.75 -1.38 -7.81
C PHE A 44 0.47 -2.02 -7.31
N ASP A 45 0.59 -3.12 -6.57
CA ASP A 45 -0.50 -3.68 -5.79
C ASP A 45 -0.48 -3.05 -4.39
N THR A 46 -1.46 -2.21 -4.08
CA THR A 46 -1.50 -1.48 -2.81
C THR A 46 -1.83 -2.36 -1.61
N THR A 47 -2.17 -3.63 -1.83
CA THR A 47 -2.42 -4.61 -0.76
C THR A 47 -1.16 -5.36 -0.33
N LEU A 48 -0.05 -5.21 -1.07
CA LEU A 48 1.20 -5.89 -0.82
C LEU A 48 2.26 -4.91 -0.29
N ASP A 49 2.66 -5.12 0.97
CA ASP A 49 3.77 -4.36 1.60
C ASP A 49 5.13 -4.68 0.95
N ARG A 50 5.26 -5.80 0.24
CA ARG A 50 6.47 -6.20 -0.49
C ARG A 50 6.12 -6.90 -1.79
N GLN A 51 6.70 -6.43 -2.90
CA GLN A 51 6.33 -6.88 -4.23
C GLN A 51 7.48 -6.74 -5.24
N ASP A 52 7.45 -7.54 -6.30
CA ASP A 52 8.42 -7.46 -7.39
C ASP A 52 7.93 -6.49 -8.46
N ILE A 53 8.62 -5.35 -8.59
CA ILE A 53 8.24 -4.29 -9.53
C ILE A 53 9.00 -4.50 -10.85
N ALA A 54 8.27 -4.70 -11.93
CA ALA A 54 8.85 -4.88 -13.26
C ALA A 54 9.78 -3.71 -13.62
N GLY A 55 11.01 -4.02 -14.04
CA GLY A 55 12.02 -3.03 -14.39
C GLY A 55 12.84 -2.46 -13.22
N ILE A 56 12.45 -2.73 -11.97
CA ILE A 56 13.16 -2.28 -10.77
C ILE A 56 13.67 -3.48 -9.96
N GLY A 57 12.78 -4.41 -9.62
CA GLY A 57 13.04 -5.59 -8.79
C GLY A 57 12.19 -5.63 -7.51
N LEU A 58 12.55 -6.55 -6.61
CA LEU A 58 11.86 -6.76 -5.34
C LEU A 58 12.04 -5.55 -4.41
N ALA A 59 10.92 -4.99 -3.97
CA ALA A 59 10.87 -3.79 -3.15
C ALA A 59 9.88 -3.92 -2.00
N ASP A 60 10.23 -3.32 -0.87
CA ASP A 60 9.28 -2.94 0.18
C ASP A 60 8.51 -1.70 -0.32
N PHE A 61 7.19 -1.74 -0.27
CA PHE A 61 6.26 -0.77 -0.84
C PHE A 61 5.57 0.02 0.27
N THR A 62 5.46 1.34 0.09
CA THR A 62 4.65 2.19 0.96
C THR A 62 3.98 3.28 0.14
N MET A 63 2.71 3.54 0.42
CA MET A 63 1.95 4.60 -0.24
C MET A 63 1.25 5.44 0.80
N ASP A 64 1.34 6.76 0.63
CA ASP A 64 0.55 7.74 1.37
C ASP A 64 -0.12 8.72 0.40
N GLU A 65 -0.67 9.81 0.93
CA GLU A 65 -1.36 10.83 0.13
C GLU A 65 -0.42 11.63 -0.80
N ASP A 66 0.88 11.66 -0.49
CA ASP A 66 1.86 12.49 -1.19
C ASP A 66 2.74 11.69 -2.15
N ALA A 67 3.07 10.44 -1.81
CA ALA A 67 4.02 9.65 -2.59
C ALA A 67 3.81 8.14 -2.50
N ILE A 68 4.25 7.46 -3.56
CA ILE A 68 4.57 6.03 -3.53
C ILE A 68 6.08 5.90 -3.33
N ARG A 69 6.49 5.05 -2.39
CA ARG A 69 7.91 4.77 -2.06
C ARG A 69 8.21 3.29 -2.24
N LEU A 70 9.36 3.03 -2.86
CA LEU A 70 9.92 1.70 -3.01
C LEU A 70 11.32 1.70 -2.39
N GLU A 71 11.59 0.73 -1.52
CA GLU A 71 12.93 0.50 -0.97
C GLU A 71 13.39 -0.93 -1.25
N GLY A 72 14.62 -1.08 -1.70
CA GLY A 72 15.22 -2.39 -1.96
C GLY A 72 16.73 -2.30 -2.14
N ASP A 73 17.34 -3.38 -2.61
CA ASP A 73 18.80 -3.42 -2.83
C ASP A 73 19.27 -2.41 -3.91
N PHE A 74 18.35 -1.93 -4.74
CA PHE A 74 18.57 -0.89 -5.75
C PHE A 74 18.56 0.55 -5.18
N GLY A 75 18.33 0.70 -3.87
CA GLY A 75 18.16 2.00 -3.20
C GLY A 75 16.68 2.36 -3.03
N SER A 76 16.36 3.65 -3.12
CA SER A 76 14.98 4.15 -2.95
C SER A 76 14.44 4.81 -4.22
N TYR A 77 13.20 4.50 -4.57
CA TYR A 77 12.42 5.29 -5.51
C TYR A 77 11.29 6.00 -4.77
N ARG A 78 11.04 7.26 -5.14
CA ARG A 78 9.90 8.03 -4.66
C ARG A 78 9.16 8.61 -5.86
N PHE A 79 7.93 8.18 -6.05
CA PHE A 79 7.00 8.71 -7.04
C PHE A 79 6.16 9.77 -6.34
N ASP A 80 6.42 11.05 -6.61
CA ASP A 80 5.64 12.13 -6.04
C ASP A 80 4.27 12.20 -6.74
N LEU A 81 3.19 12.02 -5.99
CA LEU A 81 1.83 11.99 -6.53
C LEU A 81 1.32 13.40 -6.87
N ASN A 82 1.86 14.43 -6.22
CA ASN A 82 1.46 15.82 -6.39
C ASN A 82 2.21 16.49 -7.54
N ALA A 83 3.54 16.38 -7.55
CA ALA A 83 4.41 16.93 -8.59
C ALA A 83 4.44 16.05 -9.85
N GLY A 84 4.16 14.75 -9.70
CA GLY A 84 4.35 13.76 -10.75
C GLY A 84 5.82 13.41 -10.99
N THR A 85 6.78 13.96 -10.24
CA THR A 85 8.20 13.69 -10.47
C THR A 85 8.62 12.36 -9.85
N LEU A 86 9.42 11.58 -10.59
CA LEU A 86 10.09 10.41 -10.06
C LEU A 86 11.49 10.78 -9.54
N TYR A 87 11.77 10.37 -8.31
CA TYR A 87 13.07 10.48 -7.67
C TYR A 87 13.71 9.11 -7.46
N HIS A 88 15.03 9.03 -7.63
CA HIS A 88 15.85 7.87 -7.28
C HIS A 88 16.95 8.30 -6.32
N ASN A 89 17.00 7.68 -5.14
CA ASN A 89 17.90 8.06 -4.03
C ASN A 89 17.87 9.58 -3.75
N ASP A 90 16.65 10.13 -3.64
CA ASP A 90 16.36 11.57 -3.46
C ASP A 90 16.84 12.51 -4.58
N SER A 91 17.33 11.97 -5.69
CA SER A 91 17.69 12.74 -6.88
C SER A 91 16.55 12.72 -7.90
N ASP A 92 16.23 13.89 -8.46
CA ASP A 92 15.25 14.00 -9.56
C ASP A 92 15.77 13.26 -10.79
N THR A 93 14.98 12.30 -11.28
CA THR A 93 15.36 11.48 -12.44
C THR A 93 15.12 12.17 -13.78
N GLY A 94 14.39 13.30 -13.78
CA GLY A 94 13.88 13.96 -14.98
C GLY A 94 12.68 13.27 -15.62
N LEU A 95 12.10 12.26 -14.96
CA LEU A 95 10.90 11.55 -15.41
C LEU A 95 9.65 12.10 -14.71
N TYR A 96 8.59 12.29 -15.51
CA TYR A 96 7.27 12.72 -15.03
C TYR A 96 6.25 11.61 -15.20
N CYS A 97 5.57 11.27 -14.12
CA CYS A 97 4.63 10.17 -13.98
C CYS A 97 3.19 10.66 -13.88
N THR A 98 2.29 9.92 -14.52
CA THR A 98 0.84 10.06 -14.35
C THR A 98 0.25 8.76 -13.82
N TYR A 99 -0.74 8.87 -12.94
CA TYR A 99 -1.25 7.74 -12.17
C TYR A 99 -2.67 7.38 -12.59
N LYS A 100 -2.95 6.07 -12.65
CA LYS A 100 -4.30 5.53 -12.85
C LYS A 100 -4.54 4.41 -11.86
N THR A 101 -5.63 4.50 -11.11
CA THR A 101 -6.15 3.42 -10.30
C THR A 101 -7.03 2.51 -11.16
N ARG A 102 -6.97 1.20 -10.92
CA ARG A 102 -7.97 0.24 -11.37
C ARG A 102 -8.46 -0.54 -10.17
N GLU A 103 -9.77 -0.62 -10.05
CA GLU A 103 -10.45 -1.57 -9.18
C GLU A 103 -10.58 -2.87 -10.00
N GLU A 104 -9.95 -3.97 -9.55
CA GLU A 104 -10.13 -5.31 -10.14
C GLU A 104 -11.17 -6.15 -9.40
#